data_AF-A0A0F9BN35-F1
#
_entry.id   AF-A0A0F9BN35-F1
#
_cell.length_a   1.000
_cell.length_b   1.000
_cell.length_c   1.000
_cell.angle_alpha   90.00
_cell.angle_beta   90.00
_cell.angle_gamma   90.00
#
_symmetry.space_group_name_H-M   'P 1'
#
loop_
_entity.id
_entity.type
_entity.pdbx_description
1 polymer ?
#
loop_
_entity_poly.entity_id
_entity_poly.type
_entity_poly.pdbx_seq_one_letter_code
_entity_poly.pdbx_strand_id
1 'polypeptide(L)' 'MPEPKAVPCPRCGEPLWFYRIYQEPLMEGEDILNIEYTEWDNEEVECPNCNHKPPYKWVGEEIVLA' A
#
# COMPACT_ATOMS: atom_id res chain seq x y z
N MET A 1 -7.82 -10.61 16.99
CA MET A 1 -7.62 -10.23 15.57
C MET A 1 -6.59 -11.21 15.04
N PRO A 2 -6.87 -11.99 13.98
CA PRO A 2 -5.84 -12.81 13.37
C PRO A 2 -4.69 -11.91 12.94
N GLU A 3 -3.46 -12.32 13.23
CA GLU A 3 -2.28 -11.58 12.83
C GLU A 3 -2.27 -11.48 11.29
N PRO A 4 -2.09 -10.27 10.71
CA PRO A 4 -2.03 -10.13 9.28
C PRO A 4 -0.87 -11.00 8.77
N LYS A 5 -1.17 -12.00 7.92
CA LYS A 5 -0.15 -12.84 7.29
C LYS A 5 0.73 -11.93 6.45
N ALA A 6 1.92 -11.64 6.96
CA ALA A 6 2.85 -10.76 6.28
C ALA A 6 3.42 -11.49 5.05
N VAL A 7 3.24 -10.92 3.86
CA VAL A 7 3.77 -11.50 2.61
C VAL A 7 5.29 -11.24 2.56
N PRO A 8 6.14 -12.27 2.46
CA PRO A 8 7.58 -12.08 2.43
C PRO A 8 8.05 -11.53 1.08
N CYS A 9 9.08 -10.69 1.10
CA CYS A 9 9.72 -10.17 -0.09
C CYS A 9 10.45 -11.29 -0.85
N PRO A 10 10.24 -11.45 -2.17
CA PRO A 10 10.89 -12.50 -2.95
C PRO A 10 12.42 -12.33 -3.09
N ARG A 11 12.96 -11.14 -2.77
CA ARG A 11 14.41 -10.87 -2.84
C ARG A 11 15.16 -11.07 -1.54
N CYS A 12 14.58 -10.67 -0.40
CA CYS A 12 15.29 -10.65 0.88
C CYS A 12 14.55 -11.33 2.02
N GLY A 13 13.33 -11.85 1.80
CA GLY A 13 12.53 -12.55 2.80
C GLY A 13 11.83 -11.64 3.82
N GLU A 14 12.22 -10.37 3.92
CA GLU A 14 11.58 -9.40 4.81
C GLU A 14 10.10 -9.15 4.45
N PRO A 15 9.22 -8.90 5.42
CA PRO A 15 7.82 -8.57 5.17
C PRO A 15 7.63 -7.39 4.21
N LEU A 16 6.78 -7.55 3.21
CA LEU A 16 6.35 -6.47 2.34
C LEU A 16 5.41 -5.52 3.08
N TRP A 17 5.52 -4.24 2.75
CA TRP A 17 4.63 -3.20 3.24
C TRP A 17 3.59 -2.90 2.18
N PHE A 18 2.36 -2.73 2.63
CA PHE A 18 1.19 -2.46 1.80
C PHE A 18 0.62 -1.11 2.22
N TYR A 19 0.62 -0.15 1.32
CA TYR A 19 0.14 1.21 1.60
C TYR A 19 -0.94 1.58 0.60
N ARG A 20 -1.97 2.24 1.14
CA ARG A 20 -3.00 2.90 0.36
C ARG A 20 -2.72 4.39 0.44
N ILE A 21 -2.38 4.97 -0.69
CA ILE A 21 -1.97 6.37 -0.81
C ILE A 21 -3.19 7.13 -1.30
N TYR A 22 -3.59 8.11 -0.51
CA TYR A 22 -4.52 9.14 -0.90
C TYR A 22 -3.73 10.31 -1.50
N GLN A 23 -4.09 10.73 -2.71
CA GLN A 23 -3.44 11.80 -3.46
C GLN A 23 -4.45 12.90 -3.79
N GLU A 24 -4.51 13.92 -2.95
CA GLU A 24 -5.23 15.14 -3.29
C GLU A 24 -4.35 16.09 -4.12
N PRO A 25 -4.88 16.72 -5.19
CA PRO A 25 -4.21 17.84 -5.80
C PRO A 25 -4.11 18.97 -4.77
N LEU A 26 -2.88 19.37 -4.42
CA LEU A 26 -2.65 20.51 -3.52
C LEU A 26 -3.23 21.78 -4.17
N MET A 27 -4.40 22.22 -3.71
CA MET A 27 -4.94 23.53 -4.04
C MET A 27 -4.35 24.58 -3.09
N GLU A 28 -3.81 25.65 -3.66
CA GLU A 28 -3.16 26.72 -2.90
C GLU A 28 -4.19 27.41 -1.98
N GLY A 29 -4.05 27.22 -0.66
CA GLY A 29 -4.89 27.89 0.35
C GLY A 29 -5.98 27.05 1.03
N GLU A 30 -6.06 25.74 0.77
CA GLU A 30 -6.95 24.83 1.51
C GLU A 30 -6.19 24.01 2.57
N ASP A 31 -6.74 23.96 3.79
CA ASP A 31 -6.22 23.12 4.87
C ASP A 31 -6.60 21.65 4.63
N ILE A 32 -5.60 20.75 4.66
CA ILE A 32 -5.65 19.29 4.38
C ILE A 32 -6.56 18.50 5.37
N LEU A 33 -7.37 19.17 6.19
CA LEU A 33 -8.10 18.58 7.32
C LEU A 33 -9.54 18.16 7.01
N ASN A 34 -10.04 18.42 5.78
CA ASN A 34 -11.40 18.08 5.34
C ASN A 34 -11.43 16.84 4.42
N ILE A 35 -10.68 15.80 4.78
CA ILE A 35 -10.67 14.54 4.02
C ILE A 35 -11.95 13.77 4.35
N GLU A 36 -13.02 14.00 3.58
CA GLU A 36 -14.15 13.07 3.55
C GLU A 36 -13.63 11.70 3.08
N TYR A 37 -13.99 10.60 3.75
CA TYR A 37 -13.53 9.24 3.43
C TYR A 37 -13.79 8.89 1.95
N THR A 38 -12.81 9.14 1.10
CA THR A 38 -12.87 8.94 -0.35
C THR A 38 -12.12 7.66 -0.73
N GLU A 39 -12.43 7.12 -1.91
CA GLU A 39 -11.74 5.95 -2.45
C GLU A 39 -10.25 6.27 -2.64
N TRP A 40 -9.37 5.36 -2.20
CA TRP A 40 -7.92 5.52 -2.29
C TRP A 40 -7.46 5.70 -3.74
N ASP A 41 -6.62 6.70 -4.00
CA ASP A 41 -6.15 6.97 -5.36
C ASP A 41 -5.17 5.91 -5.87
N ASN A 42 -4.32 5.37 -4.98
CA ASN A 42 -3.32 4.37 -5.35
C ASN A 42 -3.10 3.35 -4.23
N GLU A 43 -2.84 2.11 -4.62
CA GLU A 43 -2.32 1.07 -3.72
C GLU A 43 -0.90 0.69 -4.17
N GLU A 44 0.03 0.59 -3.24
CA GLU A 44 1.42 0.27 -3.54
C GLU A 44 2.00 -0.75 -2.54
N VAL A 45 2.95 -1.55 -3.05
CA VAL A 45 3.64 -2.60 -2.31
C VAL A 45 5.13 -2.46 -2.50
N GLU A 46 5.89 -2.32 -1.42
CA GLU A 46 7.34 -2.45 -1.47
C GLU A 46 7.94 -3.11 -0.24
N CYS A 47 9.14 -3.64 -0.43
CA CYS A 47 9.97 -4.13 0.64
C CYS A 47 10.73 -2.96 1.28
N PRO A 48 10.55 -2.68 2.59
CA PRO A 48 11.22 -1.57 3.27
C PRO A 48 12.75 -1.74 3.36
N ASN A 49 13.25 -2.97 3.18
CA ASN A 49 14.67 -3.28 3.30
C ASN A 49 15.42 -3.14 1.96
N CYS A 50 14.85 -3.68 0.87
CA CYS A 50 15.53 -3.70 -0.44
C CYS A 50 14.85 -2.84 -1.52
N ASN A 51 13.81 -2.08 -1.16
CA ASN A 51 13.00 -1.22 -2.03
C ASN A 51 12.48 -1.94 -3.28
N HIS A 52 12.33 -3.27 -3.19
CA HIS A 52 11.77 -4.06 -4.27
C HIS A 52 10.26 -3.90 -4.28
N LYS A 53 9.72 -3.48 -5.43
CA LYS A 53 8.29 -3.33 -5.72
C LYS A 53 7.83 -4.53 -6.55
N PRO A 54 7.46 -5.66 -5.94
CA PRO A 54 6.99 -6.81 -6.70
C PRO A 54 5.63 -6.51 -7.33
N PRO A 55 5.36 -7.01 -8.54
CA PRO A 55 4.01 -6.97 -9.08
C PRO A 55 3.09 -7.80 -8.17
N TYR A 56 1.88 -7.33 -7.95
CA TYR A 56 0.91 -7.98 -7.08
C TYR A 56 -0.50 -7.83 -7.65
N LYS A 57 -1.40 -8.70 -7.17
CA LYS A 57 -2.83 -8.64 -7.46
C LYS A 57 -3.63 -9.03 -6.23
N TRP A 58 -4.82 -8.46 -6.11
CA TRP A 58 -5.81 -8.89 -5.13
C TRP A 58 -6.59 -10.09 -5.65
N VAL A 59 -6.75 -11.11 -4.83
CA VAL A 59 -7.61 -12.27 -5.06
C VAL A 59 -8.57 -12.35 -3.87
N GLY A 60 -9.75 -11.76 -4.02
CA GLY A 60 -10.65 -11.53 -2.89
C GLY A 60 -10.04 -10.53 -1.90
N GLU A 61 -9.92 -10.95 -0.63
CA GLU A 61 -9.30 -10.15 0.44
C GLU A 61 -7.79 -10.46 0.62
N GLU A 62 -7.22 -11.33 -0.21
CA GLU A 62 -5.82 -11.75 -0.12
C GLU A 62 -4.97 -11.13 -1.24
N ILE A 63 -3.70 -10.84 -0.92
CA ILE A 63 -2.73 -10.35 -1.90
C ILE A 63 -1.87 -11.51 -2.39
N VAL A 64 -1.73 -11.61 -3.70
CA VAL A 64 -0.89 -12.61 -4.36
C VAL A 64 0.17 -11.89 -5.19
N LEU A 65 1.44 -12.22 -4.94
CA LEU A 65 2.55 -11.76 -5.78
C LEU A 65 2.45 -12.42 -7.16
N ALA A 66 2.62 -11.64 -8.21
CA ALA A 66 2.48 -12.08 -9.60
C ALA A 66 3.79 -12.62 -10.19
#